data_AF-A0A833ZU37-F1
#
_entry.id   AF-A0A833ZU37-F1
#
_cell.length_a   1.000
_cell.length_b   1.000
_cell.length_c   1.000
_cell.angle_alpha   90.00
_cell.angle_beta   90.00
_cell.angle_gamma   90.00
#
_symmetry.space_group_name_H-M   'P 1'
#
loop_
_entity.id
_entity.type
_entity.pdbx_description
1 polymer ?
#
loop_
_entity_poly.entity_id
_entity_poly.type
_entity_poly.pdbx_seq_one_letter_code
_entity_poly.pdbx_strand_id
1 'polypeptide(L)' 'MMAAVKTYRWQCIECKCCNICGTSENDDQLLFCDDCDRGYHMYCLTPSMSEPPEGSWSCHLCLDLLKEKASIYQNQNSS' A
#
# COMPACT_ATOMS: atom_id res chain seq x y z
N MET A 1 9.46 6.87 11.40
CA MET A 1 9.19 5.44 11.65
C MET A 1 7.70 5.28 11.88
N MET A 2 7.02 4.52 11.02
CA MET A 2 5.57 4.55 10.83
C MET A 2 4.83 4.14 12.11
N ALA A 3 4.27 5.12 12.85
CA ALA A 3 3.56 4.87 14.11
C ALA A 3 2.43 3.84 13.94
N ALA A 4 1.87 3.73 12.73
CA ALA A 4 0.83 2.80 12.36
C ALA A 4 1.22 1.32 12.53
N VAL A 5 2.49 0.92 12.37
CA VAL A 5 2.88 -0.50 12.50
C VAL A 5 2.67 -1.05 13.91
N LYS A 6 2.56 -0.18 14.91
CA LYS A 6 2.26 -0.55 16.30
C LYS A 6 0.77 -0.79 16.56
N THR A 7 -0.12 -0.38 15.65
CA THR A 7 -1.57 -0.46 15.86
C THR A 7 -2.19 -1.75 15.32
N TYR A 8 -1.41 -2.60 14.65
CA TYR A 8 -1.86 -3.87 14.12
C TYR A 8 -0.73 -4.91 14.13
N ARG A 9 -1.03 -6.17 13.77
CA ARG A 9 -0.03 -7.23 13.64
C ARG A 9 0.85 -7.00 12.42
N TRP A 10 1.89 -6.20 12.61
CA TRP A 10 2.91 -5.99 11.58
C TRP A 10 3.57 -7.31 11.20
N GLN A 11 3.78 -7.49 9.90
CA GLN A 11 4.48 -8.64 9.31
C GLN A 11 5.81 -8.13 8.77
N CYS A 12 6.89 -8.91 8.91
CA CYS A 12 8.16 -8.58 8.26
C CYS A 12 8.02 -8.64 6.73
N ILE A 13 9.04 -8.16 6.01
CA ILE A 13 9.04 -8.09 4.54
C ILE A 13 8.79 -9.48 3.93
N GLU A 14 9.44 -10.52 4.43
CA GLU A 14 9.32 -11.90 3.92
C GLU A 14 8.00 -12.59 4.30
N CYS A 15 7.29 -12.09 5.31
CA CYS A 15 5.99 -12.62 5.72
C CYS A 15 4.84 -11.72 5.26
N LYS A 16 5.09 -10.69 4.44
CA LYS A 16 4.05 -9.74 4.08
C LYS A 16 3.03 -10.42 3.18
N CYS A 17 1.78 -10.46 3.63
CA CYS A 17 0.64 -10.86 2.80
C CYS A 17 -0.16 -9.65 2.32
N CYS A 18 -0.81 -9.81 1.17
CA CYS A 18 -1.80 -8.86 0.70
C CYS A 18 -2.99 -8.78 1.67
N ASN A 19 -3.34 -7.57 2.10
CA ASN A 19 -4.46 -7.33 3.02
C ASN A 19 -5.86 -7.54 2.37
N ILE A 20 -5.92 -7.88 1.09
CA ILE A 20 -7.16 -8.14 0.35
C ILE A 20 -7.36 -9.64 0.11
N CYS A 21 -6.41 -10.32 -0.55
CA CYS A 21 -6.50 -11.76 -0.82
C CYS A 21 -5.89 -12.65 0.27
N GLY A 22 -5.08 -12.09 1.17
CA GLY A 22 -4.44 -12.85 2.26
C GLY A 22 -3.23 -13.69 1.85
N THR A 23 -2.84 -13.68 0.56
CA THR A 23 -1.70 -14.46 0.05
C THR A 23 -0.43 -13.61 0.00
N SER A 24 0.72 -14.29 0.03
CA SER A 24 2.07 -13.72 -0.20
C SER A 24 2.62 -14.13 -1.57
N GLU A 25 1.76 -14.60 -2.47
CA GLU A 25 2.14 -15.05 -3.83
C GLU A 25 2.19 -13.87 -4.79
N ASN A 26 3.13 -13.87 -5.75
CA ASN A 26 3.39 -12.73 -6.65
C ASN A 26 3.89 -11.50 -5.88
N ASP A 27 4.95 -11.71 -5.08
CA ASP A 27 5.59 -10.67 -4.28
C ASP A 27 6.14 -9.51 -5.14
N ASP A 28 6.47 -9.78 -6.39
CA ASP A 28 6.86 -8.77 -7.39
C ASP A 28 5.76 -7.74 -7.67
N GLN A 29 4.49 -8.10 -7.41
CA GLN A 29 3.32 -7.25 -7.56
C GLN A 29 2.76 -6.77 -6.23
N LEU A 30 3.43 -7.03 -5.11
CA LEU A 30 2.97 -6.68 -3.77
C LEU A 30 3.51 -5.31 -3.35
N LEU A 31 2.66 -4.29 -3.37
CA LEU A 31 3.00 -2.95 -2.92
C LEU A 31 2.96 -2.83 -1.40
N PHE A 32 3.92 -2.08 -0.85
CA PHE A 32 3.94 -1.70 0.56
C PHE A 32 3.51 -0.25 0.72
N CYS A 33 2.54 -0.02 1.59
CA CYS A 33 2.11 1.34 1.91
C CYS A 33 3.19 2.07 2.71
N ASP A 34 3.63 3.25 2.28
CA ASP A 34 4.65 4.04 2.99
C ASP A 34 4.19 4.49 4.38
N ASP A 35 2.90 4.77 4.56
CA ASP A 35 2.39 5.30 5.85
C ASP A 35 2.11 4.22 6.89
N CYS A 36 1.75 3.00 6.45
CA CYS A 36 1.38 1.94 7.38
C CYS A 36 2.15 0.64 7.23
N ASP A 37 2.87 0.40 6.15
CA ASP A 37 3.61 -0.84 5.88
C ASP A 37 2.74 -2.09 5.69
N ARG A 38 1.49 -1.91 5.27
CA ARG A 38 0.61 -3.02 4.83
C ARG A 38 0.89 -3.37 3.36
N GLY A 39 0.79 -4.66 3.04
CA GLY A 39 0.96 -5.20 1.69
C GLY A 39 -0.35 -5.23 0.90
N TYR A 40 -0.31 -4.87 -0.38
CA TYR A 40 -1.44 -4.95 -1.31
C TYR A 40 -0.96 -5.33 -2.72
N HIS A 41 -1.51 -6.37 -3.32
CA HIS A 41 -1.20 -6.65 -4.72
C HIS A 41 -1.78 -5.58 -5.63
N MET A 42 -1.01 -5.16 -6.64
CA MET A 42 -1.44 -4.17 -7.63
C MET A 42 -2.77 -4.56 -8.31
N TYR A 43 -2.95 -5.84 -8.61
CA TYR A 43 -4.17 -6.38 -9.20
C TYR A 43 -5.33 -6.59 -8.20
N CYS A 44 -5.05 -6.62 -6.90
CA CYS A 44 -6.11 -6.69 -5.88
C CYS A 44 -6.70 -5.32 -5.55
N LEU A 45 -6.02 -4.24 -5.92
CA LEU A 45 -6.49 -2.88 -5.69
C LEU A 45 -7.66 -2.54 -6.61
N THR A 46 -8.45 -1.55 -6.22
CA THR A 46 -9.56 -1.01 -7.03
C THR A 46 -9.44 0.51 -7.06
N PRO A 47 -9.09 1.12 -8.21
CA PRO A 47 -8.73 0.47 -9.49
C PRO A 47 -7.45 -0.37 -9.40
N SER A 48 -7.36 -1.43 -10.21
CA SER A 48 -6.16 -2.26 -10.31
C SER A 48 -5.02 -1.47 -10.96
N MET A 49 -3.80 -1.67 -10.49
CA MET A 49 -2.60 -1.09 -11.09
C MET A 49 -1.86 -2.15 -11.91
N SER A 50 -1.28 -1.72 -13.04
CA SER A 50 -0.47 -2.59 -13.88
C SER A 50 1.02 -2.46 -13.58
N GLU A 51 1.43 -1.31 -13.04
CA GLU A 51 2.83 -0.96 -12.77
C GLU A 51 2.93 -0.34 -11.37
N PRO A 52 4.07 -0.54 -10.67
CA PRO A 52 4.29 0.08 -9.38
C PRO A 52 4.33 1.62 -9.53
N PRO A 53 3.70 2.37 -8.63
CA PRO A 53 3.69 3.83 -8.69
C PRO A 53 5.10 4.40 -8.54
N GLU A 54 5.42 5.44 -9.32
CA GLU A 54 6.65 6.20 -9.14
C GLU A 54 6.55 7.09 -7.90
N GLY A 55 7.35 6.78 -6.88
CA GLY A 55 7.40 7.55 -5.61
C GLY A 55 6.63 6.88 -4.48
N SER A 56 6.12 7.67 -3.54
CA SER A 56 5.42 7.15 -2.36
C SER A 56 3.99 6.76 -2.68
N TRP A 57 3.54 5.67 -2.05
CA TRP A 57 2.20 5.15 -2.20
C TRP A 57 1.54 4.86 -0.85
N SER A 58 0.30 5.33 -0.72
CA SER A 58 -0.54 5.08 0.45
C SER A 58 -1.76 4.27 0.10
N CYS A 59 -2.03 3.24 0.91
CA CYS A 59 -3.22 2.42 0.72
C CYS A 59 -4.49 3.20 1.07
N HIS A 60 -5.63 2.70 0.59
CA HIS A 60 -6.94 3.31 0.82
C HIS A 60 -7.26 3.57 2.30
N LEU A 61 -6.77 2.73 3.24
CA LEU A 61 -6.93 2.94 4.68
C LEU A 61 -6.20 4.19 5.15
N CYS A 62 -4.96 4.38 4.71
CA CYS A 62 -4.18 5.57 5.04
C CYS A 62 -4.74 6.82 4.35
N LEU A 63 -5.21 6.70 3.11
CA LEU A 63 -5.87 7.82 2.42
C LEU A 63 -7.12 8.29 3.17
N ASP A 64 -7.94 7.36 3.68
CA ASP A 64 -9.15 7.70 4.43
C ASP A 64 -8.84 8.31 5.81
N LEU A 65 -7.86 7.73 6.53
CA LEU A 65 -7.47 8.13 7.89
C LEU A 65 -6.62 9.40 7.92
N LEU A 66 -5.63 9.53 7.03
CA LEU A 66 -4.64 10.61 7.04
C LEU A 66 -5.02 11.75 6.11
N LYS A 67 -5.87 11.53 5.10
CA LYS A 67 -6.30 12.52 4.11
C LYS A 67 -5.09 13.27 3.51
N GLU A 68 -4.98 14.57 3.76
CA GLU A 68 -3.89 15.45 3.30
C GLU A 68 -2.50 15.10 3.90
N LYS A 69 -2.46 14.26 4.94
CA LYS A 69 -1.22 13.76 5.56
C LYS A 69 -0.75 12.45 4.96
N ALA A 70 -1.54 11.79 4.12
CA ALA A 70 -1.12 10.56 3.48
C ALA A 70 0.00 10.85 2.47
N SER A 71 0.90 9.88 2.31
CA SER A 71 1.92 9.88 1.27
C SER A 71 1.27 9.58 -0.09
N ILE A 72 0.53 10.55 -0.63
CA ILE A 72 -0.23 10.38 -1.87
C ILE A 72 0.71 10.43 -3.08
N TYR A 73 0.65 9.38 -3.90
CA TYR A 73 1.13 9.40 -5.28
C TYR A 73 0.36 10.47 -6.08
N GLN A 74 1.05 11.54 -6.49
CA GLN A 74 0.50 12.48 -7.47
C GLN A 74 0.63 11.85 -8.86
N ASN A 75 -0.39 11.09 -9.28
CA ASN A 75 -0.56 10.79 -10.69
C ASN A 75 -0.80 12.12 -11.43
N GLN A 76 0.26 12.72 -11.96
CA GLN A 76 0.14 13.82 -12.89
C GLN A 76 -0.39 13.27 -14.22
N ASN A 77 -1.71 13.05 -14.26
CA ASN A 77 -2.51 13.12 -15.47
C ASN A 77 -3.87 13.72 -15.06
N SER A 78 -3.98 15.04 -14.94
CA SER A 78 -4.08 16.06 -16.00
C SER A 78 -5.52 16.23 -16.50
N SER A 79 -6.08 17.42 -16.19
CA SER A 79 -7.28 18.09 -16.73
C SER A 79 -8.66 17.64 -16.24
#